data_AF-A0A6H9H3A7-F1
#
_entry.id   AF-A0A6H9H3A7-F1
#
_cell.length_a   1.000
_cell.length_b   1.000
_cell.length_c   1.000
_cell.angle_alpha   90.00
_cell.angle_beta   90.00
_cell.angle_gamma   90.00
#
_symmetry.space_group_name_H-M   'P 1'
#
loop_
_entity.id
_entity.type
_entity.pdbx_description
1 polymer ?
#
loop_
_entity_poly.entity_id
_entity_poly.type
_entity_poly.pdbx_seq_one_letter_code
_entity_poly.pdbx_strand_id
1 'polypeptide(L)'
;MAEYCSAVLTLKRSGIEYSDVFIKGPDMQATGRLVLDAYSATVFSSSPKTFAAIHDLLGQGLSMDEAIERVAFPNNPEKWGGDDAVPIAAE
;
A
#
# COMPACT_ATOMS: atom_id res chain seq x y z
N MET A 1 -4.15 -21.50 -30.13
CA MET A 1 -4.02 -21.44 -28.66
C MET A 1 -3.66 -20.02 -28.31
N ALA A 2 -4.67 -19.14 -28.24
CA ALA A 2 -4.45 -17.71 -28.03
C ALA A 2 -4.18 -17.44 -26.54
N GLU A 3 -3.15 -16.65 -26.31
CA GLU A 3 -2.65 -16.21 -25.01
C GLU A 3 -3.76 -15.71 -24.09
N TYR A 4 -3.93 -16.37 -22.93
CA TYR A 4 -4.75 -15.89 -21.82
C TYR A 4 -4.04 -14.70 -21.16
N CYS A 5 -4.06 -13.55 -21.81
CA CYS A 5 -3.50 -12.33 -21.24
C CYS A 5 -4.49 -11.73 -20.23
N SER A 6 -4.40 -12.14 -18.96
CA SER A 6 -5.02 -11.44 -17.84
C SER A 6 -4.21 -10.18 -17.50
N ALA A 7 -4.22 -9.19 -18.40
CA ALA A 7 -3.55 -7.92 -18.15
C ALA A 7 -4.39 -7.07 -17.17
N VAL A 8 -3.86 -6.87 -15.96
CA VAL A 8 -4.32 -5.84 -15.04
C VAL A 8 -3.61 -4.54 -15.42
N LEU A 9 -4.32 -3.61 -16.06
CA LEU A 9 -3.79 -2.29 -16.38
C LEU A 9 -4.16 -1.32 -15.28
N THR A 10 -3.15 -0.84 -14.54
CA THR A 10 -3.30 0.28 -13.61
C THR A 10 -3.25 1.59 -14.39
N LEU A 11 -4.34 2.34 -14.39
CA LEU A 11 -4.36 3.70 -14.92
C LEU A 11 -3.69 4.64 -13.91
N LYS A 12 -2.88 5.58 -14.41
CA LYS A 12 -2.00 6.46 -13.65
C LYS A 12 -2.70 7.09 -12.42
N ARG A 13 -2.14 6.91 -11.22
CA ARG A 13 -2.62 7.54 -9.98
C ARG A 13 -2.50 9.08 -10.08
N SER A 14 -3.63 9.78 -10.01
CA SER A 14 -3.68 11.24 -9.77
C SER A 14 -3.99 11.46 -8.30
N GLY A 15 -2.97 11.77 -7.50
CA GLY A 15 -3.15 11.91 -6.05
C GLY A 15 -3.43 10.57 -5.36
N ILE A 16 -3.26 10.55 -4.05
CA ILE A 16 -3.06 9.35 -3.22
C ILE A 16 -4.32 8.48 -3.11
N GLU A 17 -5.43 8.88 -3.70
CA GLU A 17 -6.73 8.43 -3.24
C GLU A 17 -7.21 7.15 -3.96
N TYR A 18 -6.90 6.92 -5.24
CA TYR A 18 -7.50 5.81 -6.00
C TYR A 18 -6.63 5.30 -7.18
N SER A 19 -6.75 4.00 -7.50
CA SER A 19 -6.24 3.41 -8.75
C SER A 19 -7.38 2.79 -9.55
N ASP A 20 -7.58 3.19 -10.80
CA ASP A 20 -8.53 2.51 -11.68
C ASP A 20 -7.87 1.24 -12.25
N VAL A 21 -8.62 0.15 -12.17
CA VAL A 21 -8.22 -1.19 -12.57
C VAL A 21 -9.14 -1.67 -13.68
N PHE A 22 -8.54 -2.08 -14.80
CA PHE A 22 -9.24 -2.75 -15.88
C PHE A 22 -8.84 -4.22 -15.93
N ILE A 23 -9.84 -5.10 -15.87
CA ILE A 23 -9.69 -6.56 -15.94
C ILE A 23 -10.35 -7.04 -17.23
N LYS A 24 -9.55 -7.60 -18.13
CA LYS A 24 -10.03 -8.22 -19.37
C LYS A 24 -9.98 -9.74 -19.25
N GLY A 25 -11.14 -10.36 -19.19
CA GLY A 25 -11.33 -11.80 -19.36
C GLY A 25 -11.72 -12.16 -20.80
N PRO A 26 -11.79 -13.46 -21.12
CA PRO A 26 -12.18 -13.94 -22.46
C PRO A 26 -13.63 -13.58 -22.83
N ASP A 27 -14.54 -13.64 -21.86
CA ASP A 27 -15.98 -13.39 -22.06
C ASP A 27 -16.51 -12.19 -21.26
N MET A 28 -15.67 -11.55 -20.43
CA MET A 28 -16.08 -10.48 -19.52
C MET A 28 -15.01 -9.38 -19.44
N GLN A 29 -15.47 -8.14 -19.32
CA GLN A 29 -14.63 -6.99 -19.02
C GLN A 29 -15.18 -6.29 -17.78
N ALA A 30 -14.31 -5.98 -16.82
CA ALA A 30 -14.67 -5.28 -15.60
C ALA A 30 -13.73 -4.10 -15.36
N THR A 31 -14.32 -2.93 -15.08
CA THR A 31 -13.61 -1.77 -14.59
C THR A 31 -13.97 -1.57 -13.13
N GLY A 32 -12.98 -1.43 -12.28
CA GLY A 32 -13.17 -1.18 -10.85
C GLY A 32 -12.20 -0.13 -10.35
N ARG A 33 -12.55 0.49 -9.22
CA ARG A 33 -11.65 1.39 -8.50
C ARG A 33 -11.09 0.65 -7.31
N LEU A 34 -9.77 0.55 -7.24
CA LEU A 34 -9.07 0.05 -6.08
C LEU A 34 -8.74 1.22 -5.15
N VAL A 35 -9.33 1.19 -3.97
CA VAL A 35 -8.99 2.08 -2.85
C VAL A 35 -8.03 1.30 -1.96
N LEU A 36 -6.83 1.84 -1.72
CA LEU A 36 -5.93 1.30 -0.72
C LEU A 36 -6.00 2.20 0.52
N ASP A 37 -5.92 1.59 1.70
CA ASP A 37 -5.65 2.36 2.91
C ASP A 37 -4.22 2.95 2.87
N ALA A 38 -3.94 3.95 3.69
CA ALA A 38 -2.66 4.66 3.66
C ALA A 38 -1.46 3.79 4.05
N TYR A 39 -1.65 2.77 4.88
CA TYR A 39 -0.59 1.82 5.25
C TYR A 39 -0.24 0.94 4.05
N SER A 40 -1.23 0.30 3.43
CA SER A 40 -1.04 -0.50 2.21
C SER A 40 -0.46 0.33 1.07
N ALA A 41 -0.91 1.58 0.91
CA ALA A 41 -0.36 2.49 -0.09
C ALA A 41 1.13 2.79 0.14
N THR A 42 1.58 2.83 1.40
CA THR A 42 2.98 3.06 1.79
C THR A 42 3.82 1.81 1.55
N VAL A 43 3.33 0.63 1.95
CA VAL A 43 4.02 -0.67 1.74
C VAL A 43 4.21 -0.96 0.25
N PHE A 44 3.17 -0.79 -0.57
CA PHE A 44 3.21 -1.07 -2.01
C PHE A 44 3.62 0.15 -2.84
N SER A 45 4.18 1.19 -2.20
CA SER A 45 4.64 2.38 -2.89
C SER A 45 5.88 2.08 -3.72
N SER A 46 5.85 2.41 -5.02
CA SER A 46 7.05 2.41 -5.86
C SER A 46 7.79 3.76 -5.82
N SER A 47 7.40 4.68 -4.93
CA SER A 47 8.01 6.01 -4.84
C SER A 47 9.36 5.93 -4.10
N PRO A 48 10.48 6.36 -4.73
CA PRO A 48 11.77 6.37 -4.07
C PRO A 48 11.82 7.30 -2.85
N LYS A 49 10.96 8.33 -2.82
CA LYS A 49 10.82 9.22 -1.64
C LYS A 49 10.20 8.50 -0.44
N THR A 50 9.19 7.66 -0.67
CA THR A 50 8.56 6.85 0.38
C THR A 50 9.57 5.86 0.94
N PHE A 51 10.31 5.19 0.05
CA PHE A 51 11.35 4.25 0.44
C PHE A 51 12.47 4.91 1.28
N ALA A 52 12.97 6.08 0.85
CA ALA A 52 13.99 6.81 1.60
C ALA A 52 13.51 7.20 3.01
N ALA A 53 12.27 7.69 3.13
CA ALA A 53 11.71 8.07 4.43
C ALA A 53 11.60 6.88 5.41
N ILE A 54 11.21 5.69 4.92
CA ILE A 54 11.19 4.48 5.74
C ILE A 54 12.62 4.12 6.19
N HIS A 55 13.59 4.19 5.28
CA HIS A 55 14.99 3.89 5.59
C HIS A 55 15.62 4.85 6.61
N ASP A 56 15.30 6.14 6.55
CA ASP A 56 15.74 7.11 7.54
C ASP A 56 15.21 6.79 8.95
N LEU A 57 13.96 6.32 9.04
CA LEU A 57 13.34 5.91 10.31
C LEU A 57 13.95 4.59 10.84
N LEU A 58 14.22 3.63 9.96
CA LEU A 58 14.97 2.42 10.33
C LEU A 58 16.36 2.77 10.86
N GLY A 59 17.04 3.75 10.25
CA GLY A 59 18.35 4.25 10.71
C GLY A 59 18.30 4.91 12.10
N GLN A 60 17.13 5.39 12.53
CA GLN A 60 16.89 5.93 13.86
C GLN A 60 16.60 4.83 14.91
N GLY A 61 16.56 3.56 14.49
CA GLY A 61 16.35 2.41 15.37
C GLY A 61 14.89 1.99 15.53
N LEU A 62 13.97 2.54 14.74
CA LEU A 62 12.58 2.11 14.73
C LEU A 62 12.44 0.74 14.05
N SER A 63 11.42 -0.03 14.45
CA SER A 63 11.05 -1.23 13.72
C SER A 63 10.46 -0.88 12.35
N MET A 64 10.43 -1.88 11.46
CA MET A 64 9.89 -1.73 10.11
C MET A 64 8.40 -1.35 10.12
N ASP A 65 7.60 -1.95 11.00
CA ASP A 65 6.17 -1.63 11.12
C ASP A 65 5.98 -0.17 11.58
N GLU A 66 6.69 0.25 12.62
CA GLU A 66 6.63 1.62 13.15
C GLU A 66 7.07 2.67 12.11
N ALA A 67 8.10 2.35 11.32
CA ALA A 67 8.58 3.22 10.26
C ALA A 67 7.53 3.38 9.15
N ILE A 68 6.89 2.28 8.73
CA ILE A 68 5.82 2.31 7.73
C ILE A 68 4.62 3.11 8.25
N GLU A 69 4.23 2.90 9.51
CA GLU A 69 3.11 3.62 10.11
C GLU A 69 3.35 5.13 10.23
N ARG A 70 4.56 5.55 10.63
CA ARG A 70 4.92 6.98 10.70
C ARG A 70 4.94 7.65 9.34
N VAL A 71 5.32 6.94 8.28
CA VAL A 71 5.28 7.45 6.91
C VAL A 71 3.85 7.47 6.36
N ALA A 72 3.05 6.45 6.67
CA ALA A 72 1.67 6.34 6.21
C ALA A 72 0.74 7.38 6.84
N PHE A 73 0.97 7.72 8.11
CA PHE A 73 0.12 8.65 8.87
C PHE A 73 0.98 9.75 9.51
N PRO A 74 1.44 10.80 8.81
CA PRO A 74 2.33 11.81 9.42
C PRO A 74 1.64 12.73 10.46
N ASN A 75 0.31 12.80 10.48
CA ASN A 75 -0.45 13.80 11.27
C ASN A 75 -1.19 13.22 12.48
N ASN A 76 -0.95 11.96 12.90
CA ASN A 76 -1.75 11.29 13.93
C ASN A 76 -0.94 10.79 15.17
N PRO A 77 -0.27 11.70 15.91
CA PRO A 77 0.67 11.40 17.03
C PRO A 77 0.18 10.39 18.06
N GLU A 78 -1.13 10.35 18.26
CA GLU A 78 -1.79 9.53 19.28
C GLU A 78 -1.79 8.03 18.96
N LYS A 79 -1.55 7.63 17.69
CA LYS A 79 -1.48 6.20 17.31
C LYS A 79 -0.18 5.53 17.79
N TRP A 80 0.86 6.29 18.10
CA TRP A 80 2.20 5.77 18.47
C TRP A 80 2.46 5.74 19.98
N GLY A 81 1.44 6.00 20.80
CA GLY A 81 1.53 6.03 22.27
C GLY A 81 0.97 4.80 22.99
N GLY A 82 0.48 3.78 22.27
CA GLY A 82 -0.21 2.62 22.83
C GLY A 82 0.51 1.31 22.54
N ASP A 83 0.69 0.51 23.59
CA ASP A 83 1.14 -0.89 23.59
C ASP A 83 0.22 -1.74 22.69
N ASP A 84 0.63 -2.03 21.45
CA ASP A 84 -0.12 -2.91 20.54
C ASP A 84 0.64 -4.23 20.31
N ALA A 85 0.73 -5.02 21.39
CA ALA A 85 0.89 -6.46 21.26
C ALA A 85 -0.38 -7.06 20.66
N VAL A 86 -0.50 -7.06 19.32
CA VAL A 86 -1.56 -7.80 18.64
C VAL A 86 -1.10 -9.25 18.50
N PRO A 87 -1.69 -10.22 19.23
CA PRO A 87 -1.35 -11.62 19.05
C PRO A 87 -1.85 -12.05 17.68
N ILE A 88 -0.94 -12.43 16.79
CA ILE A 88 -1.28 -13.11 15.54
C ILE A 88 -1.93 -14.46 15.90
N ALA A 89 -3.27 -14.48 15.86
CA ALA A 89 -4.04 -15.72 15.95
C ALA A 89 -3.72 -16.56 14.70
N ALA A 90 -3.10 -17.71 14.94
CA ALA A 90 -2.92 -18.77 13.96
C ALA A 90 -4.28 -19.45 13.72
N GLU A 91 -4.63 -19.65 12.45
CA GLU A 91 -5.59 -20.66 12.00
C GLU A 91 -4.90 -21.60 11.01
#